data_AF-T0ZYL4-F1
#
_entry.id   AF-T0ZYL4-F1
#
_cell.length_a   1.000
_cell.length_b   1.000
_cell.length_c   1.000
_cell.angle_alpha   90.00
_cell.angle_beta   90.00
_cell.angle_gamma   90.00
#
_symmetry.space_group_name_H-M   'P 1'
#
loop_
_entity.id
_entity.type
_entity.pdbx_description
1 polymer ?
#
loop_
_entity_poly.entity_id
_entity_poly.type
_entity_poly.pdbx_seq_one_letter_code
_entity_poly.pdbx_strand_id
1 'polypeptide(L)'
;EMRSVVLAAKPHERVVVALMAFSGLRPGAIGSYLGDDGLRLKDLPELHYPGDGCRTVTPALHVKERAIFEKIPTRLRIRTTASKARHQYLTFVSEEGCQYVSQYLEQRMAQGEELGPDSGLAHPRFVEKSF
;
A
#
# COMPACT_ATOMS: atom_id res chain seq x y z
N GLU A 1 3.78 -23.38 -0.20
CA GLU A 1 2.41 -22.85 0.02
C GLU A 1 2.25 -21.36 -0.29
N MET A 2 2.74 -20.43 0.54
CA MET A 2 2.47 -18.98 0.36
C MET A 2 2.89 -18.39 -1.00
N ARG A 3 4.08 -18.74 -1.51
CA ARG A 3 4.57 -18.24 -2.81
C ARG A 3 3.60 -18.53 -3.96
N SER A 4 2.93 -19.69 -3.94
CA SER A 4 1.95 -20.05 -4.97
C SER A 4 0.72 -19.14 -4.95
N VAL A 5 0.25 -18.75 -3.76
CA VAL A 5 -0.88 -17.84 -3.56
C VAL A 5 -0.55 -16.46 -4.12
N VAL A 6 0.64 -15.92 -3.80
CA VAL A 6 1.07 -14.59 -4.28
C VAL A 6 1.25 -14.58 -5.80
N LEU A 7 1.81 -15.64 -6.39
CA LEU A 7 1.99 -15.72 -7.84
C LEU A 7 0.64 -15.78 -8.58
N ALA A 8 -0.35 -16.49 -8.03
CA ALA A 8 -1.70 -16.58 -8.62
C ALA A 8 -2.53 -15.29 -8.42
N ALA A 9 -2.21 -14.48 -7.41
CA ALA A 9 -2.94 -13.27 -7.07
C ALA A 9 -2.72 -12.12 -8.08
N LYS A 10 -3.74 -11.28 -8.24
CA LYS A 10 -3.66 -10.01 -9.00
C LYS A 10 -2.81 -8.97 -8.24
N PRO A 11 -2.30 -7.92 -8.89
CA PRO A 11 -1.42 -6.92 -8.25
C PRO A 11 -1.96 -6.35 -6.93
N HIS A 12 -3.23 -5.93 -6.88
CA HIS A 12 -3.85 -5.44 -5.64
C HIS A 12 -3.98 -6.53 -4.55
N GLU A 13 -4.30 -7.78 -4.92
CA GLU A 13 -4.41 -8.91 -4.01
C GLU A 13 -3.04 -9.26 -3.42
N ARG A 14 -1.96 -9.17 -4.20
CA ARG A 14 -0.58 -9.39 -3.73
C ARG A 14 -0.21 -8.42 -2.61
N VAL A 15 -0.59 -7.14 -2.75
CA VAL A 15 -0.38 -6.14 -1.69
C VAL A 15 -1.13 -6.54 -0.42
N VAL A 16 -2.42 -6.88 -0.52
CA VAL A 16 -3.23 -7.27 0.64
C VAL A 16 -2.67 -8.54 1.32
N VAL A 17 -2.31 -9.56 0.53
CA VAL A 17 -1.70 -10.80 1.05
C VAL A 17 -0.38 -10.50 1.76
N ALA A 18 0.48 -9.68 1.17
CA ALA A 18 1.76 -9.31 1.77
C ALA A 18 1.60 -8.55 3.09
N LEU A 19 0.66 -7.58 3.15
CA LEU A 19 0.37 -6.83 4.37
C LEU A 19 -0.18 -7.72 5.48
N MET A 20 -1.07 -8.66 5.15
CA MET A 20 -1.59 -9.60 6.15
C MET A 20 -0.51 -10.56 6.65
N ALA A 21 0.24 -11.15 5.73
CA ALA A 21 1.10 -12.27 6.06
C ALA A 21 2.49 -11.85 6.57
N PHE A 22 3.02 -10.71 6.13
CA PHE A 22 4.33 -10.21 6.56
C PHE A 22 4.25 -9.10 7.61
N SER A 23 3.21 -8.26 7.57
CA SER A 23 3.03 -7.13 8.51
C SER A 23 2.03 -7.42 9.63
N GLY A 24 1.40 -8.60 9.62
CA GLY A 24 0.44 -9.03 10.63
C GLY A 24 -0.86 -8.22 10.65
N LEU A 25 -1.20 -7.59 9.52
CA LEU A 25 -2.38 -6.73 9.45
C LEU A 25 -3.66 -7.55 9.34
N ARG A 26 -4.71 -7.06 10.00
CA ARG A 26 -6.06 -7.59 9.84
C ARG A 26 -6.69 -6.99 8.58
N PRO A 27 -7.59 -7.71 7.87
CA PRO A 27 -8.30 -7.16 6.72
C PRO A 27 -8.93 -5.79 7.00
N GLY A 28 -9.61 -5.62 8.14
CA GLY A 28 -10.24 -4.35 8.52
C GLY A 28 -9.27 -3.21 8.86
N ALA A 29 -7.97 -3.50 9.08
CA ALA A 29 -6.96 -2.46 9.21
C ALA A 29 -6.44 -1.98 7.85
N ILE A 30 -6.52 -2.85 6.83
CA ILE A 30 -6.09 -2.56 5.44
C ILE A 30 -7.15 -1.71 4.75
N GLY A 31 -8.42 -2.06 4.91
CA GLY A 31 -9.53 -1.32 4.30
C GLY A 31 -10.91 -1.80 4.76
N SER A 32 -11.91 -1.00 4.45
CA SER A 32 -13.32 -1.32 4.64
C SER A 32 -13.90 -1.94 3.37
N TYR A 33 -15.02 -2.65 3.52
CA TYR A 33 -15.78 -3.17 2.39
C TYR A 33 -16.32 -2.05 1.48
N LEU A 34 -16.59 -0.88 2.05
CA LEU A 34 -17.10 0.28 1.31
C LEU A 34 -16.00 1.08 0.60
N GLY A 35 -14.72 0.81 0.91
CA GLY A 35 -13.59 1.56 0.37
C GLY A 35 -13.47 2.99 0.91
N ASP A 36 -14.21 3.33 1.96
CA ASP A 36 -14.27 4.66 2.57
C ASP A 36 -13.24 4.90 3.69
N ASP A 37 -12.78 3.83 4.33
CA ASP A 37 -11.69 3.86 5.32
C ASP A 37 -10.70 2.71 5.10
N GLY A 38 -9.42 2.96 5.34
CA GLY A 38 -8.33 2.03 5.06
C GLY A 38 -6.95 2.68 5.11
N LEU A 39 -5.90 1.90 4.88
CA LEU A 39 -4.54 2.45 4.83
C LEU A 39 -4.42 3.44 3.69
N ARG A 40 -3.74 4.56 3.93
CA ARG A 40 -3.47 5.61 2.94
C ARG A 40 -1.98 5.68 2.63
N LEU A 41 -1.61 6.29 1.51
CA LEU A 41 -0.19 6.44 1.15
C LEU A 41 0.60 7.19 2.23
N LYS A 42 0.01 8.21 2.87
CA LYS A 42 0.63 8.95 4.00
C LYS A 42 0.89 8.12 5.26
N ASP A 43 0.37 6.90 5.34
CA ASP A 43 0.65 5.98 6.45
C ASP A 43 1.98 5.24 6.27
N LEU A 44 2.59 5.34 5.09
CA LEU A 44 3.94 4.88 4.74
C LEU A 44 4.89 6.09 4.64
N PRO A 45 5.50 6.56 5.74
CA PRO A 45 6.31 7.78 5.74
C PRO A 45 7.58 7.73 4.88
N GLU A 46 7.99 6.52 4.48
CA GLU A 46 9.21 6.26 3.70
C GLU A 46 8.90 5.98 2.22
N LEU A 47 7.62 6.06 1.82
CA LEU A 47 7.16 5.92 0.45
C LEU A 47 7.25 7.26 -0.28
N HIS A 48 7.91 7.26 -1.42
CA HIS A 48 7.91 8.36 -2.37
C HIS A 48 7.27 7.94 -3.69
N TYR A 49 6.50 8.84 -4.28
CA TYR A 49 5.87 8.62 -5.57
C TYR A 49 5.84 9.91 -6.39
N PRO A 50 5.77 9.83 -7.72
CA PRO A 50 5.69 11.00 -8.57
C PRO A 50 4.52 11.91 -8.18
N GLY A 51 4.81 13.17 -7.84
CA GLY A 51 3.80 14.14 -7.43
C GLY A 51 3.60 14.30 -5.92
N ASP A 52 4.30 13.54 -5.07
CA ASP A 52 4.25 13.67 -3.60
C ASP A 52 4.93 14.96 -3.05
N GLY A 53 5.60 15.72 -3.91
CA GLY A 53 6.35 16.93 -3.55
C GLY A 53 7.71 16.66 -2.89
N CYS A 54 8.09 15.39 -2.71
CA CYS A 54 9.37 14.99 -2.12
C CYS A 54 10.43 14.85 -3.22
N ARG A 55 11.37 15.80 -3.27
CA ARG A 55 12.50 15.78 -4.21
C ARG A 55 13.65 14.90 -3.70
N THR A 56 13.49 13.57 -3.61
CA THR A 56 14.61 12.59 -3.53
C THR A 56 14.00 11.17 -3.51
N VAL A 57 14.51 10.13 -4.15
CA VAL A 57 15.88 9.75 -4.55
C VAL A 57 15.79 9.07 -5.92
N THR A 58 16.40 9.62 -6.96
CA THR A 58 16.52 8.92 -8.25
C THR A 58 17.76 8.01 -8.16
N PRO A 59 17.66 6.67 -8.08
CA PRO A 59 18.78 5.85 -8.49
C PRO A 59 18.98 6.07 -9.99
N ALA A 60 20.23 6.26 -10.41
CA ALA A 60 20.70 6.72 -11.71
C ALA A 60 20.35 5.83 -12.93
N LEU A 61 19.10 5.47 -13.11
CA LEU A 61 18.62 4.68 -14.23
C LEU A 61 17.24 5.18 -14.67
N HIS A 62 17.10 5.44 -15.96
CA HIS A 62 15.95 5.97 -16.69
C HIS A 62 14.59 5.32 -16.36
N VAL A 63 14.01 5.57 -15.18
CA VAL A 63 12.65 5.15 -14.84
C VAL A 63 11.85 6.39 -14.50
N LYS A 64 11.24 6.96 -15.54
CA LYS A 64 10.16 7.95 -15.41
C LYS A 64 9.07 7.29 -14.55
N GLU A 65 8.81 7.88 -13.40
CA GLU A 65 7.59 7.67 -12.62
C GLU A 65 7.44 6.32 -11.89
N ARG A 66 8.26 6.11 -10.85
CA ARG A 66 8.19 4.93 -9.99
C ARG A 66 7.95 5.29 -8.52
N ALA A 67 7.12 4.50 -7.85
CA ALA A 67 6.99 4.54 -6.39
C ALA A 67 8.19 3.82 -5.74
N ILE A 68 8.94 4.51 -4.89
CA ILE A 68 10.16 4.02 -4.24
C ILE A 68 10.05 4.13 -2.73
N PHE A 69 10.78 3.27 -2.01
CA PHE A 69 10.88 3.35 -0.55
C PHE A 69 12.28 3.77 -0.16
N GLU A 70 12.40 4.84 0.64
CA GLU A 70 13.70 5.33 1.15
C GLU A 70 14.37 4.30 2.06
N LYS A 71 13.57 3.57 2.83
CA LYS A 71 14.04 2.58 3.80
C LYS A 71 13.25 1.28 3.74
N ILE A 72 13.98 0.17 3.81
CA ILE A 72 13.45 -1.19 3.83
C ILE A 72 14.06 -1.93 5.03
N PRO A 73 13.28 -2.64 5.87
CA PRO A 73 11.82 -2.72 5.84
C PRO A 73 11.17 -1.38 6.18
N THR A 74 10.06 -1.08 5.51
CA THR A 74 9.43 0.24 5.61
C THR A 74 8.48 0.31 6.79
N ARG A 75 8.42 1.46 7.45
CA ARG A 75 7.48 1.71 8.55
C ARG A 75 6.06 1.89 8.00
N LEU A 76 5.08 1.26 8.67
CA LEU A 76 3.66 1.44 8.39
C LEU A 76 2.92 1.85 9.66
N ARG A 77 2.34 3.05 9.64
CA ARG A 77 1.60 3.63 10.76
C ARG A 77 0.13 3.23 10.70
N ILE A 78 -0.34 2.49 11.70
CA ILE A 78 -1.75 2.13 11.81
C ILE A 78 -2.46 3.18 12.65
N ARG A 79 -3.41 3.88 12.02
CA ARG A 79 -4.24 4.92 12.65
C ARG A 79 -5.14 4.31 13.73
N THR A 80 -5.48 5.10 14.74
CA THR A 80 -6.35 4.69 15.86
C THR A 80 -7.70 4.13 15.39
N THR A 81 -8.26 4.68 14.30
CA THR A 81 -9.53 4.24 13.69
C THR A 81 -9.45 2.82 13.13
N ALA A 82 -8.29 2.45 12.57
CA ALA A 82 -8.01 1.13 12.00
C ALA A 82 -7.56 0.09 13.06
N SER A 83 -7.36 0.52 14.31
CA SER A 83 -6.88 -0.33 15.40
C SER A 83 -8.05 -0.89 16.22
N LYS A 84 -8.15 -2.22 16.32
CA LYS A 84 -9.14 -2.89 17.20
C LYS A 84 -9.01 -2.43 18.65
N ALA A 85 -7.78 -2.19 19.10
CA ALA A 85 -7.49 -1.75 20.46
C ALA A 85 -7.67 -0.23 20.64
N ARG A 86 -8.00 0.53 19.58
CA ARG A 86 -8.10 2.00 19.59
C ARG A 86 -6.83 2.70 20.07
N HIS A 87 -5.67 2.15 19.70
CA HIS A 87 -4.38 2.81 19.89
C HIS A 87 -3.60 2.78 18.58
N GLN A 88 -2.90 3.88 18.28
CA GLN A 88 -1.97 3.93 17.17
C GLN A 88 -0.81 2.97 17.44
N TYR A 89 -0.43 2.18 16.44
CA TYR A 89 0.75 1.35 16.50
C TYR A 89 1.50 1.37 15.17
N LEU A 90 2.76 0.93 15.23
CA LEU A 90 3.64 0.82 14.08
C LEU A 90 3.85 -0.66 13.77
N THR A 91 3.83 -1.00 12.49
CA THR A 91 4.33 -2.28 11.97
C THR A 91 5.33 -2.01 10.84
N PHE A 92 5.89 -3.07 10.27
CA PHE A 92 6.86 -2.99 9.19
C PHE A 92 6.37 -3.77 7.97
N VAL A 93 6.67 -3.25 6.78
CA VAL A 93 6.48 -3.93 5.51
C VAL A 93 7.83 -4.44 5.04
N SER A 94 7.91 -5.73 4.73
CA SER A 94 9.11 -6.36 4.21
C SER A 94 9.48 -5.83 2.83
N GLU A 95 10.71 -6.09 2.39
CA GLU A 95 11.15 -5.74 1.03
C GLU A 95 10.20 -6.25 -0.05
N GLU A 96 9.76 -7.50 0.06
CA GLU A 96 8.81 -8.11 -0.87
C GLU A 96 7.46 -7.37 -0.88
N GLY A 97 6.96 -6.98 0.30
CA GLY A 97 5.73 -6.18 0.40
C GLY A 97 5.90 -4.80 -0.23
N CYS A 98 7.05 -4.14 -0.04
CA CYS A 98 7.37 -2.88 -0.68
C CYS A 98 7.39 -3.01 -2.21
N GLN A 99 7.99 -4.07 -2.75
CA GLN A 99 8.01 -4.33 -4.18
C GLN A 99 6.60 -4.47 -4.77
N TYR A 100 5.71 -5.20 -4.09
CA TYR A 100 4.31 -5.34 -4.54
C TYR A 100 3.55 -4.02 -4.46
N VAL A 101 3.77 -3.22 -3.41
CA VAL A 101 3.17 -1.88 -3.30
C VAL A 101 3.63 -0.99 -4.44
N SER A 102 4.95 -0.91 -4.70
CA SER A 102 5.49 -0.11 -5.81
C SER A 102 4.88 -0.50 -7.15
N GLN A 103 4.87 -1.79 -7.48
CA GLN A 103 4.28 -2.29 -8.73
C GLN A 103 2.79 -1.95 -8.85
N TYR A 104 2.04 -2.03 -7.75
CA TYR A 104 0.62 -1.70 -7.76
C TYR A 104 0.36 -0.20 -7.95
N LEU A 105 1.17 0.66 -7.32
CA LEU A 105 1.07 2.11 -7.51
C LEU A 105 1.50 2.54 -8.91
N GLU A 106 2.56 1.94 -9.46
CA GLU A 106 2.96 2.12 -10.85
C GLU A 106 1.83 1.76 -11.83
N GLN A 107 1.15 0.63 -11.58
CA GLN A 107 0.00 0.23 -12.40
C GLN A 107 -1.13 1.26 -12.33
N ARG A 108 -1.42 1.82 -11.14
CA ARG A 108 -2.47 2.84 -10.96
C ARG A 108 -2.13 4.14 -11.69
N MET A 109 -0.88 4.61 -11.57
CA MET A 109 -0.40 5.78 -12.31
C MET A 109 -0.45 5.56 -13.82
N ALA A 110 -0.06 4.37 -14.30
CA ALA A 110 -0.15 4.00 -15.70
C ALA A 110 -1.61 3.95 -16.23
N GLN A 111 -2.59 3.76 -15.33
CA GLN A 111 -4.02 3.84 -15.64
C GLN A 111 -4.56 5.28 -15.60
N GLY A 112 -3.71 6.27 -15.32
CA GLY A 112 -4.07 7.69 -15.25
C GLY A 112 -4.57 8.15 -13.88
N GLU A 113 -4.41 7.35 -12.83
CA GLU A 113 -4.77 7.77 -11.46
C GLU A 113 -3.73 8.75 -10.90
N GLU A 114 -4.17 9.94 -10.48
CA GLU A 114 -3.34 10.89 -9.74
C GLU A 114 -3.27 10.47 -8.27
N LEU A 115 -2.10 9.98 -7.85
CA LEU A 115 -1.88 9.57 -6.47
C LEU A 115 -1.66 10.78 -5.56
N GLY A 116 -2.31 10.76 -4.40
CA GLY A 116 -2.18 11.75 -3.34
C GLY A 116 -1.94 11.10 -1.97
N PRO A 117 -1.61 11.90 -0.94
CA PRO A 117 -1.33 11.39 0.39
C PRO A 117 -2.53 10.66 1.01
N ASP A 118 -3.74 11.05 0.61
CA ASP A 118 -5.00 10.45 1.05
C ASP A 118 -5.50 9.30 0.16
N SER A 119 -4.84 9.03 -0.96
CA SER A 119 -5.15 7.86 -1.78
C SER A 119 -5.00 6.58 -0.95
N GLY A 120 -6.00 5.71 -1.00
CA GLY A 120 -5.93 4.42 -0.32
C GLY A 120 -4.82 3.56 -0.90
N LEU A 121 -4.15 2.80 -0.04
CA LEU A 121 -3.06 1.88 -0.38
C LEU A 121 -3.58 0.68 -1.16
N ALA A 122 -4.77 0.18 -0.80
CA ALA A 122 -5.48 -0.87 -1.50
C ALA A 122 -6.98 -0.59 -1.40
N HIS A 123 -7.70 -0.72 -2.51
CA HIS A 123 -9.16 -0.54 -2.55
C HIS A 123 -9.86 -1.85 -2.97
N PRO A 124 -11.06 -2.12 -2.44
CA PRO A 124 -11.90 -3.20 -2.94
C PRO A 124 -12.26 -2.94 -4.41
N ARG A 125 -12.09 -3.97 -5.25
CA ARG A 125 -12.37 -3.90 -6.70
C ARG A 125 -13.87 -3.75 -7.01
N PHE A 126 -14.74 -4.21 -6.11
CA PHE A 126 -16.19 -4.17 -6.26
C PHE A 126 -16.77 -3.49 -5.03
N VAL A 127 -17.29 -2.27 -5.21
CA VAL A 127 -18.07 -1.55 -4.20
C VAL A 127 -19.47 -1.35 -4.77
N GLU A 128 -20.32 -2.37 -4.65
CA GLU A 128 -21.76 -2.19 -4.82
C GLU A 128 -22.51 -3.07 -3.82
N LYS A 129 -23.12 -2.42 -2.83
CA LYS A 129 -24.34 -2.91 -2.18
C LYS A 129 -25.23 -1.72 -1.79
N SER A 130 -26.20 -1.44 -2.64
CA SER A 130 -27.48 -0.87 -2.23
C SER A 130 -28.27 -1.98 -1.52
N PHE A 131 -28.55 -1.81 -0.24
CA PHE A 131 -29.63 -2.54 0.43
C PHE A 131 -30.93 -1.77 0.22
#